data_AF-A0A0M2LV08-F1
#
_entry.id   AF-A0A0M2LV08-F1
#
_cell.length_a   1.000
_cell.length_b   1.000
_cell.length_c   1.000
_cell.angle_alpha   90.00
_cell.angle_beta   90.00
_cell.angle_gamma   90.00
#
_symmetry.space_group_name_H-M   'P 1'
#
loop_
_entity.id
_entity.type
_entity.pdbx_description
1 polymer ?
#
loop_
_entity_poly.entity_id
_entity_poly.type
_entity_poly.pdbx_seq_one_letter_code
_entity_poly.pdbx_strand_id
1 'polypeptide(L)'
;MLRALINWMDRDWAHRKYNPVFAFGQRLVWGVPVFLSLAVIGALEALGFSRDGPAVFGALVLGVAGTFAIMLISLYRWATGYSRSEFQERAAAEHRARSARRQASFRRLFKQNGS
;
A
#
# COMPACT_ATOMS: atom_id res chain seq x y z
N MET A 1 12.39 -2.92 -13.36
CA MET A 1 11.06 -2.86 -12.70
C MET A 1 11.13 -2.99 -11.19
N LEU A 2 11.77 -4.01 -10.61
CA LEU A 2 11.78 -4.24 -9.15
C LEU A 2 12.32 -3.06 -8.33
N ARG A 3 13.46 -2.46 -8.72
CA ARG A 3 13.99 -1.24 -8.06
C ARG A 3 13.05 -0.04 -8.13
N ALA A 4 12.32 0.12 -9.23
CA ALA A 4 11.37 1.22 -9.38
C ALA A 4 10.14 1.01 -8.49
N LEU A 5 9.65 -0.22 -8.38
CA LEU A 5 8.58 -0.60 -7.46
C LEU A 5 9.00 -0.37 -6.00
N ILE A 6 10.21 -0.80 -5.64
CA ILE A 6 10.81 -0.62 -4.30
C ILE A 6 10.91 0.88 -3.97
N ASN A 7 11.47 1.69 -4.88
CA ASN A 7 11.61 3.13 -4.67
C ASN A 7 10.27 3.87 -4.62
N TRP A 8 9.28 3.42 -5.41
CA TRP A 8 7.92 3.94 -5.34
C TRP A 8 7.27 3.60 -4.00
N MET A 9 7.35 2.34 -3.56
CA MET A 9 6.86 1.92 -2.26
C MET A 9 7.53 2.72 -1.13
N ASP A 10 8.84 2.96 -1.20
CA ASP A 10 9.55 3.77 -0.21
C ASP A 10 9.08 5.22 -0.15
N ARG A 11 8.90 5.87 -1.30
CA ARG A 11 8.35 7.23 -1.33
C ARG A 11 6.92 7.27 -0.81
N ASP A 12 6.10 6.33 -1.26
CA ASP A 12 4.70 6.24 -0.88
C ASP A 12 4.57 6.04 0.65
N TRP A 13 5.43 5.20 1.22
CA TRP A 13 5.51 4.98 2.67
C TRP A 13 6.07 6.18 3.44
N ALA A 14 7.12 6.83 2.94
CA ALA A 14 7.69 8.03 3.55
C ALA A 14 6.69 9.20 3.59
N HIS A 15 5.80 9.31 2.60
CA HIS A 15 4.74 10.30 2.59
C HIS A 15 3.58 9.97 3.55
N ARG A 16 3.35 8.70 3.83
CA ARG A 16 2.21 8.23 4.63
C ARG A 16 2.66 7.95 6.06
N LYS A 17 3.04 9.02 6.77
CA LYS A 17 3.17 9.00 8.24
C LYS A 17 1.80 8.57 8.82
N TYR A 18 1.68 7.31 9.25
CA TYR A 18 0.65 6.87 10.19
C TYR A 18 -0.79 6.70 9.66
N ASN A 19 -1.02 6.03 8.52
CA ASN A 19 -2.41 5.75 8.08
C ASN A 19 -2.70 4.24 7.91
N PRO A 20 -3.38 3.59 8.89
CA PRO A 20 -3.78 2.18 8.79
C PRO A 20 -4.77 1.92 7.64
N VAL A 21 -5.50 2.94 7.18
CA VAL A 21 -6.34 2.87 5.96
C VAL A 21 -5.48 2.68 4.71
N PHE A 22 -4.21 3.10 4.73
CA PHE A 22 -3.29 2.86 3.62
C PHE A 22 -2.57 1.52 3.67
N ALA A 23 -2.40 0.92 4.86
CA ALA A 23 -2.09 -0.51 4.97
C ALA A 23 -3.21 -1.37 4.34
N PHE A 24 -4.46 -0.87 4.37
CA PHE A 24 -5.58 -1.47 3.63
C PHE A 24 -5.48 -1.19 2.12
N GLY A 25 -5.13 0.03 1.70
CA GLY A 25 -4.91 0.39 0.29
C GLY A 25 -3.78 -0.41 -0.38
N GLN A 26 -2.73 -0.79 0.35
CA GLN A 26 -1.70 -1.70 -0.15
C GLN A 26 -2.21 -3.11 -0.45
N ARG A 27 -3.29 -3.56 0.19
CA ARG A 27 -3.93 -4.85 -0.14
C ARG A 27 -4.51 -4.84 -1.55
N LEU A 28 -4.94 -3.67 -2.05
CA LEU A 28 -5.36 -3.53 -3.45
C LEU A 28 -4.17 -3.65 -4.41
N VAL A 29 -3.00 -3.15 -4.03
CA VAL A 29 -1.76 -3.30 -4.81
C VAL A 29 -1.34 -4.77 -4.89
N TRP A 30 -1.62 -5.58 -3.86
CA TRP A 30 -1.37 -7.02 -3.91
C TRP A 30 -2.24 -7.75 -4.93
N GLY A 31 -3.45 -7.26 -5.21
CA GLY A 31 -4.31 -7.85 -6.23
C GLY A 31 -3.89 -7.53 -7.67
N VAL A 32 -3.09 -6.49 -7.89
CA VAL A 32 -2.72 -6.00 -9.24
C VAL A 32 -2.14 -7.09 -10.13
N PRO A 33 -1.21 -7.96 -9.70
CA PRO A 33 -0.68 -9.02 -10.55
C PRO A 33 -1.74 -10.05 -10.96
N VAL A 34 -2.73 -10.33 -10.10
CA VAL A 34 -3.86 -11.21 -10.44
C VAL A 34 -4.79 -10.53 -11.44
N PHE A 35 -5.13 -9.25 -11.25
CA PHE A 35 -5.97 -8.55 -12.23
C PHE A 35 -5.26 -8.42 -13.58
N LEU A 36 -3.96 -8.20 -13.58
CA LEU A 36 -3.15 -8.17 -14.80
C LEU A 36 -3.13 -9.54 -15.49
N SER A 37 -2.97 -10.63 -14.73
CA SER A 37 -3.01 -11.97 -15.31
C SER A 37 -4.38 -12.30 -15.88
N LEU A 38 -5.48 -11.93 -15.20
CA LEU A 38 -6.83 -12.10 -15.73
C LEU A 38 -7.06 -11.30 -17.03
N ALA A 39 -6.55 -10.07 -17.11
CA ALA A 39 -6.61 -9.27 -18.34
C ALA A 39 -5.82 -9.92 -19.48
N VAL A 40 -4.63 -10.47 -19.20
CA VAL A 40 -3.82 -11.22 -20.17
C VAL A 40 -4.53 -12.49 -20.60
N ILE A 41 -5.15 -13.23 -19.68
CA ILE A 41 -5.92 -14.44 -19.99
C ILE A 41 -7.09 -14.09 -20.93
N GLY A 42 -7.85 -13.03 -20.62
CA GLY A 42 -8.94 -12.57 -21.50
C GLY A 42 -8.45 -12.18 -22.90
N ALA A 43 -7.28 -11.55 -23.00
CA ALA A 43 -6.65 -11.24 -24.30
C ALA A 43 -6.21 -12.50 -25.04
N LEU A 44 -5.65 -13.49 -24.34
CA LEU A 44 -5.25 -14.77 -24.94
C LEU A 44 -6.45 -15.57 -25.44
N GLU A 45 -7.55 -15.62 -24.67
CA GLU A 45 -8.79 -16.25 -25.08
C GLU A 45 -9.38 -15.56 -26.32
N ALA A 46 -9.35 -14.22 -26.38
CA ALA A 46 -9.81 -13.45 -27.55
C ALA A 46 -8.96 -13.73 -28.81
N LEU A 47 -7.70 -14.14 -28.66
CA LEU A 47 -6.81 -14.54 -29.74
C LEU A 47 -6.97 -16.02 -30.13
N GLY A 48 -7.90 -16.75 -29.50
CA GLY A 48 -8.20 -18.15 -29.81
C GLY A 48 -7.32 -19.16 -29.07
N PHE A 49 -6.57 -18.74 -28.05
CA PHE A 49 -5.85 -19.70 -27.20
C PHE A 49 -6.85 -20.52 -26.37
N SER A 50 -6.55 -21.82 -26.23
CA SER A 50 -7.33 -22.70 -25.36
C SER A 50 -7.24 -22.24 -23.90
N ARG A 51 -8.38 -22.25 -23.22
CA ARG A 51 -8.49 -21.91 -21.79
C ARG A 51 -7.67 -22.84 -20.90
N ASP A 52 -7.54 -24.10 -21.30
CA ASP A 52 -6.71 -25.10 -20.61
C ASP A 52 -5.29 -25.17 -21.20
N GLY A 53 -4.96 -24.22 -22.09
CA GLY A 53 -3.66 -24.14 -22.73
C GLY A 53 -2.55 -23.71 -21.76
N PRO A 54 -1.31 -24.14 -22.01
CA PRO A 54 -0.17 -23.80 -21.14
C PRO A 54 0.08 -22.29 -21.04
N ALA A 55 -0.31 -21.51 -22.06
CA ALA A 55 -0.21 -20.05 -22.04
C ALA A 55 -1.16 -19.40 -21.01
N VAL A 56 -2.43 -19.82 -20.96
CA VAL A 56 -3.43 -19.33 -20.01
C VAL A 56 -3.06 -19.76 -18.58
N PHE A 57 -2.65 -21.01 -18.42
CA PHE A 57 -2.17 -21.53 -17.13
C PHE A 57 -0.92 -20.79 -16.64
N GLY A 58 0.06 -20.57 -17.53
CA GLY A 58 1.29 -19.83 -17.21
C GLY A 58 1.00 -18.38 -16.78
N ALA A 59 0.09 -17.69 -17.46
CA ALA A 59 -0.33 -16.34 -17.09
C ALA A 59 -0.94 -16.30 -15.68
N LEU A 60 -1.81 -17.27 -15.34
CA LEU A 60 -2.40 -17.38 -14.01
C LEU A 60 -1.33 -17.61 -12.93
N VAL A 61 -0.45 -18.58 -13.15
CA VAL A 61 0.63 -18.92 -12.21
C VAL A 61 1.55 -17.72 -11.98
N LEU A 62 1.91 -16.98 -13.03
CA LEU A 62 2.73 -15.77 -12.91
C LEU A 62 2.02 -14.66 -12.12
N GLY A 63 0.72 -14.47 -12.33
CA GLY A 63 -0.07 -13.50 -11.56
C GLY A 63 -0.13 -13.85 -10.07
N VAL A 64 -0.36 -15.12 -9.73
CA VAL A 64 -0.37 -15.60 -8.34
C VAL A 64 1.01 -15.48 -7.71
N ALA A 65 2.06 -15.97 -8.37
CA ALA A 65 3.43 -15.90 -7.87
C ALA A 65 3.91 -14.44 -7.67
N GLY A 66 3.57 -13.55 -8.61
CA GLY A 66 3.87 -12.12 -8.51
C GLY A 66 3.19 -11.47 -7.29
N THR A 67 1.95 -11.88 -7.00
CA THR A 67 1.21 -11.43 -5.81
C THR A 67 1.92 -11.83 -4.52
N PHE A 68 2.29 -13.10 -4.40
CA PHE A 68 3.02 -13.61 -3.24
C PHE A 68 4.37 -12.91 -3.07
N ALA A 69 5.12 -12.68 -4.15
CA ALA A 69 6.40 -11.99 -4.11
C ALA A 69 6.25 -10.54 -3.59
N ILE A 70 5.27 -9.79 -4.09
CA ILE A 70 5.00 -8.42 -3.64
C ILE A 70 4.57 -8.40 -2.17
N MET A 71 3.74 -9.36 -1.77
CA MET A 71 3.29 -9.50 -0.38
C MET A 71 4.46 -9.79 0.57
N LEU A 72 5.32 -10.76 0.23
CA LEU A 72 6.53 -11.11 0.99
C LEU A 72 7.49 -9.92 1.14
N ILE A 73 7.75 -9.19 0.05
CA ILE A 73 8.58 -7.98 0.10
C ILE A 73 7.94 -6.92 1.01
N SER A 74 6.63 -6.72 0.90
CA SER A 74 5.91 -5.77 1.76
C SER A 74 6.01 -6.13 3.24
N LEU A 75 5.83 -7.41 3.58
CA LEU A 75 5.95 -7.96 4.94
C LEU A 75 7.36 -7.85 5.49
N TYR A 76 8.37 -8.26 4.71
CA TYR A 76 9.77 -8.17 5.10
C TYR A 76 10.16 -6.73 5.44
N ARG A 77 9.72 -5.76 4.64
CA ARG A 77 10.02 -4.34 4.90
C ARG A 77 9.28 -3.78 6.11
N TRP A 78 8.03 -4.18 6.32
CA TRP A 78 7.30 -3.85 7.54
C TRP A 78 8.04 -4.39 8.77
N ALA A 79 8.44 -5.66 8.74
CA ALA A 79 9.13 -6.33 9.84
C ALA A 79 10.51 -5.73 10.14
N THR A 80 11.30 -5.37 9.12
CA THR A 80 12.69 -4.90 9.29
C THR A 80 12.82 -3.41 9.61
N GLY A 81 11.88 -2.57 9.16
CA GLY A 81 12.00 -1.11 9.29
C GLY A 81 11.05 -0.47 10.30
N TYR A 82 9.79 -0.86 10.29
CA TYR A 82 8.70 -0.02 10.85
C TYR A 82 7.86 -0.71 11.94
N SER A 83 8.12 -1.98 12.23
CA SER A 83 7.67 -2.66 13.46
C SER A 83 8.40 -2.14 14.71
N ARG A 84 9.51 -1.42 14.54
CA ARG A 84 10.27 -0.80 15.63
C ARG A 84 9.40 0.24 16.35
N SER A 85 9.05 -0.06 17.59
CA SER A 85 8.20 0.75 18.48
C SER A 85 8.65 2.21 18.57
N GLU A 86 9.96 2.47 18.59
CA GLU A 86 10.52 3.82 18.70
C GLU A 86 10.07 4.77 17.56
N PHE A 87 9.98 4.27 16.33
CA PHE A 87 9.54 5.09 15.20
C PHE A 87 8.04 5.39 15.29
N GLN A 88 7.25 4.42 15.76
CA GLN A 88 5.82 4.58 15.96
C GLN A 88 5.51 5.51 17.14
N GLU A 89 6.29 5.46 18.22
CA GLU A 89 6.14 6.34 19.38
C GLU A 89 6.50 7.79 19.05
N ARG A 90 7.61 8.03 18.33
CA ARG A 90 7.98 9.39 17.87
C ARG A 90 6.92 9.97 16.92
N ALA A 91 6.42 9.17 16.00
CA ALA A 91 5.37 9.61 15.08
C ALA A 91 4.03 9.86 15.79
N ALA A 92 3.66 9.05 16.79
CA ALA A 92 2.47 9.25 17.60
C ALA A 92 2.57 10.52 18.49
N ALA A 93 3.76 10.82 19.01
CA ALA A 93 4.03 12.04 19.75
C ALA A 93 3.91 13.29 18.85
N GLU A 94 4.50 13.27 17.64
CA GLU A 94 4.34 14.33 16.65
C GLU A 94 2.89 14.55 16.22
N HIS A 95 2.10 13.48 16.12
CA HIS A 95 0.69 13.59 15.76
C HIS A 95 -0.10 14.24 16.89
N ARG A 96 0.03 13.75 18.13
CA ARG A 96 -0.61 14.34 19.32
C ARG A 96 -0.26 15.83 19.50
N ALA A 97 0.99 16.21 19.28
CA ALA A 97 1.41 17.61 19.35
C ALA A 97 0.72 18.50 18.29
N ARG A 98 0.53 17.98 17.06
CA ARG A 98 -0.20 18.69 15.99
C ARG A 98 -1.70 18.78 16.26
N SER A 99 -2.31 17.71 16.77
CA SER A 99 -3.74 17.72 17.17
C SER A 99 -3.99 18.71 18.30
N ALA A 100 -3.11 18.73 19.31
CA ALA A 100 -3.19 19.66 20.44
C ALA A 100 -3.05 21.12 19.98
N ARG A 101 -2.13 21.42 19.04
CA ARG A 101 -2.03 22.76 18.44
C ARG A 101 -3.29 23.15 17.69
N ARG A 102 -3.88 22.25 16.88
CA ARG A 102 -5.14 22.52 16.17
C ARG A 102 -6.31 22.75 17.13
N GLN A 103 -6.44 21.94 18.18
CA GLN A 103 -7.44 22.16 19.23
C GLN A 103 -7.23 23.49 19.95
N ALA A 104 -6.00 23.87 20.27
CA ALA A 104 -5.70 25.15 20.89
C ALA A 104 -6.04 26.33 19.98
N SER A 105 -5.76 26.24 18.67
CA SER A 105 -6.13 27.25 17.68
C SER A 105 -7.65 27.38 17.56
N PHE A 106 -8.38 26.26 17.46
CA PHE A 106 -9.84 26.25 17.42
C PHE A 106 -10.45 26.85 18.70
N ARG A 107 -9.91 26.49 19.86
CA ARG A 107 -10.39 27.00 21.16
C ARG A 107 -10.13 28.49 21.31
N ARG A 108 -9.04 29.04 20.74
CA ARG A 108 -8.79 30.49 20.69
C ARG A 108 -9.76 31.21 19.76
N LEU A 109 -10.02 30.66 18.57
CA LEU A 109 -10.98 31.21 17.61
C LEU A 109 -12.41 31.27 18.17
N PHE A 110 -12.88 30.19 18.80
CA PHE A 110 -14.22 30.17 19.43
C PHE A 110 -14.32 31.08 20.66
N LYS A 111 -13.21 31.31 21.39
CA LYS A 111 -13.19 32.23 22.54
C LYS A 111 -13.18 33.71 22.11
N GLN A 112 -12.75 34.02 20.89
CA GLN A 112 -12.80 35.39 20.33
C GLN A 112 -14.18 35.76 19.75
N ASN A 113 -14.98 34.79 19.32
CA ASN A 113 -16.31 35.01 18.71
C ASN A 113 -17.48 34.89 19.69
N GLY A 114 -17.20 34.82 21.00
CA GLY A 114 -18.19 34.62 22.06
C GLY A 114 -18.42 35.84 22.95
N SER A 115 -18.16 37.06 22.45
CA SER A 115 -18.50 38.31 23.14
C SER A 115 -19.86 38.84 22.69
#